data_AF-A0A6V8N2J9-F1
#
_entry.id   AF-A0A6V8N2J9-F1
#
_cell.length_a   1.000
_cell.length_b   1.000
_cell.length_c   1.000
_cell.angle_alpha   90.00
_cell.angle_beta   90.00
_cell.angle_gamma   90.00
#
_symmetry.space_group_name_H-M   'P 1'
#
loop_
_entity.id
_entity.type
_entity.pdbx_description
1 polymer ?
#
loop_
_entity_poly.entity_id
_entity_poly.type
_entity_poly.pdbx_seq_one_letter_code
_entity_poly.pdbx_strand_id
1 'polypeptide(L)'
;MNQFIRFALLSLTFSTLAACGGGGSGGAATGPQKTATVTFAILGNYSSPISGVSVKARLPEGVSVALDGTTHNLQQPGLSSAKGLAFGTYSASIRQVDLGVVNLSQSIGYGTFATLQLTVQPGYTLSAQSFRTLNTPFPGFKAVATDPNLGVVTTDNTLAGRITPSLDVTFGY
;
A
#
# COMPACT_ATOMS: atom_id res chain seq x y z
N MET A 1 66.26 23.68 23.12
CA MET A 1 66.44 23.86 24.58
C MET A 1 65.17 24.52 25.11
N ASN A 2 64.13 23.74 25.41
CA ASN A 2 63.80 23.14 26.71
C ASN A 2 63.64 24.16 27.84
N GLN A 3 62.40 24.42 28.25
CA GLN A 3 61.89 24.36 29.63
C GLN A 3 60.42 24.79 29.65
N PHE A 4 59.46 23.88 29.81
CA PHE A 4 59.01 23.13 30.99
C PHE A 4 57.68 23.69 31.54
N ILE A 5 56.64 22.90 31.28
CA ILE A 5 55.27 22.98 31.73
C ILE A 5 55.20 22.98 33.27
N ARG A 6 54.34 23.83 33.86
CA ARG A 6 53.82 23.61 35.22
C ARG A 6 52.30 23.64 35.21
N PHE A 7 51.77 22.47 35.57
CA PHE A 7 50.39 22.17 35.89
C PHE A 7 49.89 23.05 37.03
N ALA A 8 48.71 23.66 36.86
CA ALA A 8 47.87 24.10 37.96
C ALA A 8 46.57 23.29 37.89
N LEU A 9 46.47 22.27 38.75
CA LEU A 9 45.21 21.62 39.09
C LEU A 9 44.37 22.64 39.86
N LEU A 10 43.18 22.98 39.33
CA LEU A 10 42.12 23.59 40.12
C LEU A 10 40.88 22.72 40.01
N SER A 11 40.70 21.87 41.02
CA SER A 11 39.50 21.08 41.24
C SER A 11 38.45 21.98 41.92
N LEU A 12 37.35 22.31 41.24
CA LEU A 12 36.15 22.83 41.89
C LEU A 12 34.93 22.06 41.40
N THR A 13 34.36 21.31 42.34
CA THR A 13 33.23 20.41 42.17
C THR A 13 31.90 21.10 42.52
N PHE A 14 30.85 20.68 41.80
CA PHE A 14 29.42 20.74 42.12
C PHE A 14 28.65 22.07 42.03
N SER A 15 27.81 22.14 41.00
CA SER A 15 26.40 22.54 41.13
C SER A 15 25.57 21.75 40.13
N THR A 16 24.82 20.80 40.66
CA THR A 16 23.73 20.09 40.00
C THR A 16 22.60 21.08 39.70
N LEU A 17 22.44 21.48 38.44
CA LEU A 17 21.12 21.90 37.96
C LEU A 17 20.45 20.68 37.33
N ALA A 18 19.53 20.11 38.09
CA ALA A 18 18.44 19.31 37.56
C ALA A 18 17.62 20.18 36.60
N ALA A 19 17.90 20.07 35.30
CA ALA A 19 16.93 20.39 34.28
C ALA A 19 15.98 19.20 34.16
N CYS A 20 14.91 19.28 34.96
CA CYS A 20 13.64 18.63 34.72
C CYS A 20 13.11 19.04 33.34
N GLY A 21 12.59 18.08 32.57
CA GLY A 21 11.66 18.37 31.49
C GLY A 21 12.07 17.82 30.14
N GLY A 22 11.39 16.76 29.72
CA GLY A 22 11.39 16.29 28.33
C GLY A 22 11.62 14.81 28.19
N GLY A 23 10.77 13.99 28.82
CA GLY A 23 10.58 12.61 28.41
C GLY A 23 10.02 12.58 26.99
N GLY A 24 10.90 12.71 26.00
CA GLY A 24 10.62 12.36 24.63
C GLY A 24 10.63 10.85 24.58
N SER A 25 9.44 10.26 24.50
CA SER A 25 9.24 8.87 24.09
C SER A 25 10.16 8.61 22.91
N GLY A 26 11.21 7.82 23.16
CA GLY A 26 12.03 7.21 22.14
C GLY A 26 11.14 6.30 21.32
N GLY A 27 10.39 6.90 20.39
CA GLY A 27 9.87 6.18 19.25
C GLY A 27 11.12 5.62 18.59
N ALA A 28 11.30 4.31 18.74
CA ALA A 28 12.37 3.60 18.08
C ALA A 28 12.44 4.13 16.65
N ALA A 29 13.61 4.62 16.24
CA ALA A 29 13.83 4.98 14.86
C ALA A 29 13.47 3.74 14.04
N THR A 30 12.29 3.77 13.43
CA THR A 30 11.83 2.68 12.58
C THR A 30 12.91 2.51 11.53
N GLY A 31 13.39 1.27 11.37
CA GLY A 31 14.46 0.96 10.41
C GLY A 31 14.09 1.41 8.99
N PRO A 32 15.00 1.29 8.01
CA PRO A 32 14.63 1.56 6.63
C PRO A 32 13.49 0.61 6.21
N GLN A 33 12.46 1.15 5.55
CA GLN A 33 11.37 0.35 5.00
C GLN A 33 11.95 -0.67 4.01
N LYS A 34 11.57 -1.95 4.18
CA LYS A 34 11.99 -3.03 3.27
C LYS A 34 10.85 -3.51 2.39
N THR A 35 9.63 -3.45 2.90
CA THR A 35 8.45 -3.94 2.20
C THR A 35 7.27 -2.98 2.38
N ALA A 36 6.37 -3.00 1.40
CA ALA A 36 5.08 -2.33 1.49
C ALA A 36 4.00 -3.31 1.01
N THR A 37 2.95 -3.48 1.80
CA THR A 37 1.78 -4.27 1.43
C THR A 37 0.65 -3.32 1.08
N VAL A 38 0.16 -3.40 -0.15
CA VAL A 38 -0.92 -2.57 -0.69
C VAL A 38 -2.20 -3.40 -0.77
N THR A 39 -3.21 -3.03 -0.02
CA THR A 39 -4.49 -3.75 0.03
C THR A 39 -5.53 -3.00 -0.78
N PHE A 40 -6.20 -3.69 -1.71
CA PHE A 40 -7.28 -3.15 -2.53
C PHE A 40 -8.61 -3.74 -2.09
N ALA A 41 -9.58 -2.84 -1.87
CA ALA A 41 -10.91 -3.22 -1.45
C ALA A 41 -12.00 -2.48 -2.21
N ILE A 42 -13.20 -3.06 -2.22
CA ILE A 42 -14.42 -2.40 -2.65
C ILE A 42 -15.19 -1.98 -1.41
N LEU A 43 -15.44 -0.68 -1.28
CA LEU A 43 -16.33 -0.10 -0.28
C LEU A 43 -17.64 0.29 -0.96
N GLY A 44 -18.76 0.19 -0.26
CA GLY A 44 -20.03 0.67 -0.80
C GLY A 44 -21.24 0.11 -0.08
N ASN A 45 -22.41 0.55 -0.54
CA ASN A 45 -23.70 0.07 -0.09
C ASN A 45 -24.63 -0.10 -1.30
N TYR A 46 -24.40 -1.18 -2.02
CA TYR A 46 -25.18 -1.61 -3.18
C TYR A 46 -25.83 -2.98 -2.91
N SER A 47 -27.10 -3.11 -3.27
CA SER A 47 -27.90 -4.29 -2.95
C SER A 47 -27.66 -5.46 -3.91
N SER A 48 -27.16 -5.20 -5.12
CA SER A 48 -26.95 -6.27 -6.11
C SER A 48 -25.57 -6.92 -5.93
N PRO A 49 -25.47 -8.24 -6.15
CA PRO A 49 -24.22 -8.96 -6.04
C PRO A 49 -23.21 -8.45 -7.07
N ILE A 50 -22.00 -8.09 -6.59
CA ILE A 50 -20.86 -7.76 -7.44
C ILE A 50 -20.28 -9.09 -7.91
N SER A 51 -20.19 -9.31 -9.22
CA SER A 51 -19.67 -10.53 -9.83
C SER A 51 -18.26 -10.33 -10.39
N GLY A 52 -17.77 -9.09 -10.51
CA GLY A 52 -16.37 -8.85 -10.85
C GLY A 52 -15.91 -7.42 -10.57
N VAL A 53 -14.60 -7.27 -10.38
CA VAL A 53 -13.92 -5.99 -10.19
C VAL A 53 -12.57 -6.00 -10.89
N SER A 54 -12.18 -4.85 -11.43
CA SER A 54 -10.83 -4.59 -11.94
C SER A 54 -10.41 -3.17 -11.57
N VAL A 55 -9.14 -3.02 -11.18
CA VAL A 55 -8.54 -1.74 -10.83
C VAL A 55 -7.19 -1.60 -11.51
N LYS A 56 -6.91 -0.39 -11.98
CA LYS A 56 -5.58 0.05 -12.38
C LYS A 56 -5.05 0.96 -11.28
N ALA A 57 -3.83 0.68 -10.83
CA ALA A 57 -3.17 1.50 -9.83
C ALA A 57 -1.74 1.83 -10.25
N ARG A 58 -1.31 3.06 -9.97
CA ARG A 58 0.07 3.52 -10.15
C ARG A 58 0.86 3.33 -8.87
N LEU A 59 2.07 2.80 -9.02
CA LEU A 59 3.03 2.62 -7.95
C LEU A 59 4.03 3.79 -7.94
N PRO A 60 4.46 4.27 -6.75
CA PRO A 60 5.48 5.30 -6.66
C PRO A 60 6.84 4.77 -7.13
N GLU A 61 7.79 5.67 -7.31
CA GLU A 61 9.18 5.27 -7.55
C GLU A 61 9.78 4.61 -6.32
N GLY A 62 10.82 3.79 -6.52
CA GLY A 62 11.48 3.10 -5.42
C GLY A 62 10.77 1.84 -4.92
N VAL A 63 9.79 1.31 -5.65
CA VAL A 63 9.21 -0.01 -5.36
C VAL A 63 9.42 -0.99 -6.50
N SER A 64 9.55 -2.26 -6.15
CA SER A 64 9.51 -3.38 -7.09
C SER A 64 8.43 -4.38 -6.71
N VAL A 65 7.88 -5.04 -7.73
CA VAL A 65 6.81 -6.03 -7.59
C VAL A 65 7.38 -7.41 -7.93
N ALA A 66 6.98 -8.44 -7.17
CA ALA A 66 7.33 -9.82 -7.48
C ALA A 66 6.51 -10.35 -8.67
N LEU A 67 7.20 -10.80 -9.72
CA LEU A 67 6.61 -11.36 -10.94
C LEU A 67 6.74 -12.88 -10.98
N ASP A 68 5.88 -13.58 -11.72
CA ASP A 68 5.90 -15.04 -11.88
C ASP A 68 7.01 -15.57 -12.82
N GLY A 69 8.11 -14.83 -12.95
CA GLY A 69 9.24 -15.17 -13.82
C GLY A 69 9.15 -14.45 -15.16
N THR A 70 8.51 -15.07 -16.15
CA THR A 70 8.59 -14.63 -17.57
C THR A 70 7.44 -13.74 -18.03
N THR A 71 6.37 -13.65 -17.24
CA THR A 71 5.21 -12.83 -17.58
C THR A 71 5.18 -11.58 -16.71
N HIS A 72 4.59 -10.50 -17.23
CA HIS A 72 4.15 -9.34 -16.42
C HIS A 72 3.12 -9.72 -15.34
N ASN A 73 2.81 -11.01 -15.18
CA ASN A 73 1.88 -11.53 -14.22
C ASN A 73 2.47 -11.44 -12.81
N LEU A 74 1.62 -11.05 -11.88
CA LEU A 74 1.95 -10.99 -10.48
C LEU A 74 1.94 -12.40 -9.89
N GLN A 75 2.86 -12.69 -8.97
CA GLN A 75 2.79 -13.96 -8.25
C GLN A 75 1.41 -14.08 -7.55
N GLN A 76 0.75 -15.23 -7.77
CA GLN A 76 -0.60 -15.54 -7.30
C GLN A 76 -0.92 -15.37 -5.80
N PRO A 77 0.02 -15.25 -4.83
CA PRO A 77 -0.33 -15.03 -3.43
C PRO A 77 -0.95 -13.65 -3.13
N GLY A 78 -0.89 -12.70 -4.07
CA GLY A 78 -1.50 -11.38 -3.89
C GLY A 78 -2.98 -11.27 -4.25
N LEU A 79 -3.57 -12.36 -4.74
CA LEU A 79 -4.91 -12.37 -5.34
C LEU A 79 -5.79 -13.50 -4.77
N SER A 80 -5.30 -14.24 -3.78
CA SER A 80 -5.84 -15.54 -3.38
C SER A 80 -6.99 -15.49 -2.36
N SER A 81 -7.47 -14.32 -1.96
CA SER A 81 -8.54 -14.20 -0.95
C SER A 81 -9.95 -14.23 -1.52
N ALA A 82 -10.09 -14.07 -2.84
CA ALA A 82 -11.40 -13.98 -3.46
C ALA A 82 -11.84 -15.35 -4.01
N LYS A 83 -13.05 -15.77 -3.67
CA LYS A 83 -13.72 -16.94 -4.26
C LYS A 83 -13.91 -16.67 -5.75
N GLY A 84 -12.93 -16.86 -6.63
CA GLY A 84 -13.06 -16.47 -8.04
C GLY A 84 -11.77 -16.61 -8.84
N LEU A 85 -11.85 -16.28 -10.13
CA LEU A 85 -10.70 -16.18 -11.02
C LEU A 85 -10.07 -14.81 -10.83
N ALA A 86 -8.87 -14.78 -10.28
CA ALA A 86 -8.13 -13.55 -10.06
C ALA A 86 -6.98 -13.39 -11.06
N PHE A 87 -6.75 -12.17 -11.49
CA PHE A 87 -5.73 -11.81 -12.47
C PHE A 87 -4.98 -10.55 -12.04
N GLY A 88 -3.72 -10.45 -12.46
CA GLY A 88 -2.86 -9.33 -12.11
C GLY A 88 -1.71 -9.18 -13.08
N THR A 89 -1.50 -7.97 -13.60
CA THR A 89 -0.35 -7.64 -14.43
C THR A 89 0.36 -6.38 -13.94
N TYR A 90 1.66 -6.25 -14.25
CA TYR A 90 2.48 -5.09 -13.93
C TYR A 90 3.29 -4.61 -15.13
N SER A 91 3.17 -3.32 -15.45
CA SER A 91 3.99 -2.64 -16.43
C SER A 91 5.03 -1.76 -15.74
N ALA A 92 6.30 -2.14 -15.85
CA ALA A 92 7.41 -1.41 -15.26
C ALA A 92 7.64 -0.02 -15.90
N SER A 93 7.38 0.13 -17.21
CA SER A 93 7.62 1.38 -17.94
C SER A 93 6.72 2.52 -17.47
N ILE A 94 5.49 2.20 -17.05
CA ILE A 94 4.52 3.18 -16.53
C ILE A 94 4.22 3.00 -15.03
N ARG A 95 4.91 2.06 -14.37
CA ARG A 95 4.75 1.69 -12.96
C ARG A 95 3.29 1.45 -12.59
N GLN A 96 2.58 0.68 -13.40
CA GLN A 96 1.15 0.46 -13.24
C GLN A 96 0.85 -1.02 -13.04
N VAL A 97 0.00 -1.32 -12.07
CA VAL A 97 -0.62 -2.63 -11.89
C VAL A 97 -2.05 -2.60 -12.41
N ASP A 98 -2.48 -3.70 -13.03
CA ASP A 98 -3.88 -3.98 -13.34
C ASP A 98 -4.26 -5.26 -12.59
N LEU A 99 -5.23 -5.17 -11.69
CA LEU A 99 -5.64 -6.24 -10.80
C LEU A 99 -7.13 -6.46 -10.95
N GLY A 100 -7.59 -7.69 -10.86
CA GLY A 100 -9.01 -7.94 -10.77
C GLY A 100 -9.37 -9.33 -10.33
N VAL A 101 -10.65 -9.49 -10.01
CA VAL A 101 -11.26 -10.78 -9.74
C VAL A 101 -12.64 -10.84 -10.36
N VAL A 102 -12.98 -12.01 -10.90
CA VAL A 102 -14.31 -12.32 -11.40
C VAL A 102 -14.78 -13.62 -10.76
N ASN A 103 -16.03 -13.63 -10.28
CA ASN A 103 -16.74 -14.83 -9.90
C ASN A 103 -18.06 -14.91 -10.67
N LEU A 104 -18.18 -15.96 -11.49
CA LEU A 104 -19.36 -16.20 -12.33
C LEU A 104 -20.44 -17.02 -11.60
N SER A 105 -20.12 -17.63 -10.47
CA SER A 105 -21.01 -18.53 -9.73
C SER A 105 -21.55 -17.93 -8.42
N GLN A 106 -20.85 -16.94 -7.84
CA GLN A 106 -21.25 -16.25 -6.60
C GLN A 106 -20.85 -14.78 -6.64
N SER A 107 -21.42 -13.99 -5.73
CA SER A 107 -20.99 -12.60 -5.48
C SER A 107 -19.60 -12.57 -4.85
N ILE A 108 -18.73 -11.65 -5.29
CA ILE A 108 -17.49 -11.30 -4.58
C ILE A 108 -17.74 -10.35 -3.40
N GLY A 109 -18.90 -9.69 -3.36
CA GLY A 109 -19.31 -8.81 -2.26
C GLY A 109 -18.42 -7.57 -2.08
N TYR A 110 -18.36 -7.08 -0.85
CA TYR A 110 -17.51 -5.95 -0.43
C TYR A 110 -16.29 -6.43 0.35
N GLY A 111 -15.30 -5.54 0.46
CA GLY A 111 -14.07 -5.77 1.21
C GLY A 111 -12.87 -6.04 0.31
N THR A 112 -11.82 -6.59 0.91
CA THR A 112 -10.55 -6.83 0.25
C THR A 112 -10.68 -7.88 -0.84
N PHE A 113 -10.27 -7.51 -2.06
CA PHE A 113 -10.26 -8.43 -3.19
C PHE A 113 -8.84 -8.71 -3.71
N ALA A 114 -7.86 -7.86 -3.41
CA ALA A 114 -6.47 -8.06 -3.78
C ALA A 114 -5.51 -7.44 -2.76
N THR A 115 -4.33 -8.02 -2.62
CA THR A 115 -3.23 -7.56 -1.75
C THR A 115 -1.92 -7.68 -2.51
N LEU A 116 -1.18 -6.60 -2.70
CA LEU A 116 0.09 -6.61 -3.41
C LEU A 116 1.24 -6.39 -2.44
N GLN A 117 2.16 -7.36 -2.37
CA GLN A 117 3.41 -7.17 -1.65
C GLN A 117 4.47 -6.56 -2.56
N LEU A 118 5.08 -5.49 -2.06
CA LEU A 118 6.11 -4.72 -2.74
C LEU A 118 7.41 -4.77 -1.93
N THR A 119 8.54 -4.72 -2.62
CA THR A 119 9.84 -4.45 -2.01
C THR A 119 10.17 -2.97 -2.17
N VAL A 120 10.62 -2.34 -1.11
CA VAL A 120 11.07 -0.94 -1.11
C VAL A 120 12.58 -0.93 -1.36
N GLN A 121 13.00 -0.13 -2.34
CA GLN A 121 14.41 0.01 -2.69
C GLN A 121 15.15 0.81 -1.61
N PRO A 122 16.41 0.46 -1.30
CA PRO A 122 17.23 1.24 -0.38
C PRO A 122 17.30 2.72 -0.79
N GLY A 123 17.23 3.63 0.19
CA GLY A 123 17.29 5.07 -0.03
C GLY A 123 15.95 5.74 -0.33
N TYR A 124 14.86 4.98 -0.48
CA TYR A 124 13.51 5.52 -0.60
C TYR A 124 12.78 5.49 0.74
N THR A 125 12.05 6.56 1.02
CA THR A 125 11.08 6.64 2.11
C THR A 125 9.70 6.88 1.50
N LEU A 126 8.79 5.94 1.70
CA LEU A 126 7.45 5.97 1.13
C LEU A 126 6.42 6.26 2.22
N SER A 127 5.32 6.89 1.79
CA SER A 127 4.17 7.16 2.64
C SER A 127 2.91 6.59 2.01
N ALA A 128 1.92 6.20 2.82
CA ALA A 128 0.61 5.79 2.31
C ALA A 128 -0.04 6.89 1.46
N GLN A 129 0.24 8.16 1.78
CA GLN A 129 -0.25 9.32 1.03
C GLN A 129 0.30 9.38 -0.40
N SER A 130 1.55 8.94 -0.62
CA SER A 130 2.15 8.87 -1.96
C SER A 130 1.37 7.91 -2.86
N PHE A 131 0.97 6.75 -2.32
CA PHE A 131 0.13 5.79 -3.06
C PHE A 131 -1.28 6.35 -3.31
N ARG A 132 -1.90 6.98 -2.31
CA ARG A 132 -3.25 7.55 -2.46
C ARG A 132 -3.31 8.67 -3.50
N THR A 133 -2.33 9.57 -3.48
CA THR A 133 -2.25 10.71 -4.42
C THR A 133 -2.12 10.24 -5.86
N LEU A 134 -1.35 9.19 -6.12
CA LEU A 134 -1.19 8.61 -7.46
C LEU A 134 -2.44 7.91 -8.00
N ASN A 135 -3.41 7.61 -7.12
CA ASN A 135 -4.58 6.79 -7.41
C ASN A 135 -5.90 7.49 -7.06
N THR A 136 -5.90 8.80 -6.87
CA THR A 136 -7.12 9.59 -6.62
C THR A 136 -7.34 10.62 -7.74
N PRO A 137 -8.39 10.49 -8.56
CA PRO A 137 -9.27 9.32 -8.67
C PRO A 137 -8.51 8.09 -9.22
N PHE A 138 -9.05 6.89 -9.00
CA PHE A 138 -8.40 5.66 -9.51
C PHE A 138 -8.34 5.72 -11.03
N PRO A 139 -7.14 5.53 -11.64
CA PRO A 139 -6.94 5.74 -13.08
C PRO A 139 -7.66 4.72 -13.96
N GLY A 140 -8.16 3.63 -13.37
CA GLY A 140 -9.12 2.74 -13.98
C GLY A 140 -9.79 1.93 -12.90
N PHE A 141 -11.11 2.05 -12.77
CA PHE A 141 -11.91 1.20 -11.90
C PHE A 141 -13.06 0.67 -12.74
N LYS A 142 -13.27 -0.63 -12.70
CA LYS A 142 -14.40 -1.28 -13.34
C LYS A 142 -15.03 -2.25 -12.35
N ALA A 143 -16.35 -2.25 -12.30
CA ALA A 143 -17.08 -3.26 -11.58
C ALA A 143 -18.21 -3.81 -12.44
N VAL A 144 -18.49 -5.07 -12.22
CA VAL A 144 -19.56 -5.81 -12.86
C VAL A 144 -20.48 -6.30 -11.76
N ALA A 145 -21.75 -5.94 -11.87
CA ALA A 145 -22.81 -6.48 -11.05
C ALA A 145 -23.87 -7.12 -11.96
N THR A 146 -24.39 -8.25 -11.51
CA THR A 146 -25.55 -8.87 -12.15
C THR A 146 -26.79 -8.29 -11.49
N ASP A 147 -27.65 -7.62 -12.27
CA ASP A 147 -28.96 -7.19 -11.77
C ASP A 147 -29.89 -8.41 -11.71
N PRO A 148 -30.32 -8.85 -10.51
CA PRO A 148 -31.18 -10.02 -10.38
C PRO A 148 -32.58 -9.82 -10.99
N ASN A 149 -33.02 -8.57 -11.20
CA ASN A 149 -34.33 -8.25 -11.77
C ASN A 149 -34.30 -8.14 -13.30
N LEU A 150 -33.14 -7.84 -13.89
CA LEU A 150 -33.00 -7.61 -15.32
C LEU A 150 -32.23 -8.72 -16.03
N GLY A 151 -31.48 -9.57 -15.31
CA GLY A 151 -30.58 -10.55 -15.93
C GLY A 151 -29.46 -9.90 -16.76
N VAL A 152 -29.29 -8.57 -16.64
CA VAL A 152 -28.34 -7.78 -17.41
C VAL A 152 -27.05 -7.59 -16.60
N VAL A 153 -25.94 -7.78 -17.29
CA VAL A 153 -24.61 -7.43 -16.80
C VAL A 153 -24.43 -5.92 -16.95
N THR A 154 -24.63 -5.18 -15.88
CA THR A 154 -24.32 -3.75 -15.87
C THR A 154 -22.81 -3.56 -15.74
N THR A 155 -22.20 -3.03 -16.80
CA THR A 155 -20.82 -2.51 -16.79
C THR A 155 -20.87 -0.99 -16.66
N ASP A 156 -20.28 -0.50 -15.57
CA ASP A 156 -19.47 0.72 -15.52
C ASP A 156 -20.08 2.08 -15.96
N ASN A 157 -20.65 2.78 -14.97
CA ASN A 157 -20.61 4.24 -14.70
C ASN A 157 -21.66 4.59 -13.63
N THR A 158 -22.78 3.86 -13.60
CA THR A 158 -23.83 3.98 -12.57
C THR A 158 -23.43 3.35 -11.23
N LEU A 159 -22.53 2.37 -11.27
CA LEU A 159 -21.96 1.73 -10.07
C LEU A 159 -20.88 2.61 -9.42
N ALA A 160 -20.11 3.40 -10.17
CA ALA A 160 -19.00 4.21 -9.65
C ALA A 160 -19.43 5.26 -8.60
N GLY A 161 -20.71 5.66 -8.58
CA GLY A 161 -21.28 6.52 -7.53
C GLY A 161 -21.79 5.78 -6.28
N ARG A 162 -21.80 4.43 -6.29
CA ARG A 162 -22.36 3.58 -5.23
C ARG A 162 -21.34 2.63 -4.61
N ILE A 163 -20.28 2.34 -5.33
CA ILE A 163 -19.12 1.56 -4.89
C ILE A 163 -17.85 2.35 -5.20
N THR A 164 -16.89 2.27 -4.29
CA THR A 164 -15.66 3.04 -4.35
C THR A 164 -14.49 2.10 -4.14
N PRO A 165 -13.52 2.03 -5.08
CA PRO A 165 -12.27 1.35 -4.82
C PRO A 165 -11.53 2.07 -3.70
N SER A 166 -10.96 1.31 -2.78
CA SER A 166 -10.05 1.83 -1.77
C SER A 166 -8.71 1.12 -1.85
N LEU A 167 -7.68 1.85 -1.42
CA LEU A 167 -6.32 1.37 -1.28
C LEU A 167 -5.83 1.73 0.12
N ASP A 168 -5.24 0.74 0.79
CA ASP A 168 -4.54 0.90 2.05
C ASP A 168 -3.12 0.37 1.97
N VAL A 169 -2.20 0.90 2.77
CA VAL A 169 -0.76 0.58 2.69
C VAL A 169 -0.17 0.36 4.07
N THR A 170 0.46 -0.80 4.25
CA THR A 170 1.19 -1.17 5.47
C THR A 170 2.67 -1.34 5.14
N PHE A 171 3.55 -0.71 5.92
CA PHE A 171 5.00 -0.81 5.73
C PHE A 171 5.63 -1.82 6.67
N GLY A 172 6.57 -2.61 6.15
CA GLY A 172 7.47 -3.47 6.93
C GLY A 172 8.88 -2.87 7.01
N TYR A 173 9.53 -3.05 8.16
CA TYR A 173 10.84 -2.50 8.52
C TYR A 173 11.88 -3.60 8.79
#